data_AF-A0A9D7MUI2-F1
#
_entry.id   AF-A0A9D7MUI2-F1
#
_cell.length_a   1.000
_cell.length_b   1.000
_cell.length_c   1.000
_cell.angle_alpha   90.00
_cell.angle_beta   90.00
_cell.angle_gamma   90.00
#
_symmetry.space_group_name_H-M   'P 1'
#
loop_
_entity.id
_entity.type
_entity.pdbx_description
1 polymer ?
#
loop_
_entity_poly.entity_id
_entity_poly.type
_entity_poly.pdbx_seq_one_letter_code
_entity_poly.pdbx_strand_id
1 'polypeptide(L)'
;MKTTVVCIAGRLALHHFGESMKLILASLLLALSGGVAIGETALGRSQGQTLYLPIYSHIWHGDMSADGQLAKTLLSVSVSIRNTDPQKGIRVTSAQYYDTDGKKLKEYLATPKTIGPMGTHELFVSRGDDTGGSGANFLISWKSDSPTSAPIVEGIHANLPVGRAIVFTTSARTLPND
;
A
#
# COMPACT_ATOMS: atom_id res chain seq x y z
N MET A 1 3.36 -7.41 80.48
CA MET A 1 4.75 -7.85 80.72
C MET A 1 4.95 -9.20 80.06
N LYS A 2 5.98 -9.27 79.20
CA LYS A 2 6.76 -10.42 78.73
C LYS A 2 6.06 -11.64 78.11
N THR A 3 6.24 -11.71 76.80
CA THR A 3 6.30 -12.90 75.95
C THR A 3 7.56 -13.73 76.24
N THR A 4 7.45 -15.05 76.15
CA THR A 4 8.57 -16.00 76.05
C THR A 4 8.77 -16.39 74.58
N VAL A 5 10.03 -16.49 74.16
CA VAL A 5 10.44 -17.00 72.83
C VAL A 5 11.23 -18.29 73.04
N VAL A 6 11.07 -19.24 72.11
CA VAL A 6 11.97 -20.40 71.95
C VAL A 6 12.34 -20.58 70.47
N CYS A 7 13.66 -20.65 70.28
CA CYS A 7 14.54 -21.42 69.37
C CYS A 7 14.35 -21.52 67.85
N ILE A 8 15.53 -21.58 67.22
CA ILE A 8 15.89 -21.54 65.80
C ILE A 8 16.47 -22.89 65.37
N ALA A 9 16.23 -23.30 64.11
CA ALA A 9 17.11 -24.23 63.38
C ALA A 9 17.18 -23.93 61.87
N GLY A 10 18.42 -23.76 61.37
CA GLY A 10 18.96 -24.23 60.08
C GLY A 10 18.38 -23.73 58.74
N ARG A 11 19.03 -22.74 58.10
CA ARG A 11 18.94 -22.46 56.64
C ARG A 11 20.19 -21.74 56.14
N LEU A 12 21.26 -22.46 55.79
CA LEU A 12 22.51 -21.87 55.27
C LEU A 12 23.03 -22.60 54.02
N ALA A 13 22.17 -22.76 53.00
CA ALA A 13 22.59 -23.22 51.65
C ALA A 13 21.74 -22.62 50.51
N LEU A 14 20.87 -21.64 50.81
CA LEU A 14 19.93 -21.05 49.84
C LEU A 14 20.31 -19.64 49.36
N HIS A 15 21.38 -19.03 49.90
CA HIS A 15 21.60 -17.59 49.71
C HIS A 15 22.33 -17.18 48.42
N HIS A 16 23.13 -18.05 47.79
CA HIS A 16 23.89 -17.68 46.57
C HIS A 16 23.13 -17.96 45.27
N PHE A 17 22.09 -18.79 45.29
CA PHE A 17 21.29 -19.12 44.12
C PHE A 17 20.26 -18.01 43.77
N GLY A 18 19.84 -17.23 44.76
CA GLY A 18 18.82 -16.20 44.60
C GLY A 18 19.30 -14.92 43.90
N GLU A 19 20.55 -14.49 44.13
CA GLU A 19 21.08 -13.24 43.56
C GLU A 19 21.41 -13.37 42.07
N SER A 20 21.99 -14.50 41.66
CA SER A 20 22.27 -14.83 40.25
C SER A 20 20.98 -14.94 39.43
N MET A 21 19.92 -15.51 40.03
CA MET A 21 18.62 -15.67 39.39
C MET A 21 17.89 -14.32 39.23
N LYS A 22 18.07 -13.38 40.18
CA LYS A 22 17.55 -12.00 40.03
C LYS A 22 18.25 -11.23 38.93
N LEU A 23 19.56 -11.38 38.77
CA LEU A 23 20.34 -10.71 37.70
C LEU A 23 19.98 -11.26 36.31
N ILE A 24 19.76 -12.56 36.19
CA ILE A 24 19.28 -13.19 34.93
C ILE A 24 17.83 -12.76 34.63
N LEU A 25 16.97 -12.67 35.65
CA LEU A 25 15.60 -12.21 35.45
C LEU A 25 15.52 -10.72 35.07
N ALA A 26 16.37 -9.88 35.68
CA ALA A 26 16.45 -8.45 35.37
C ALA A 26 16.99 -8.17 33.95
N SER A 27 17.95 -8.97 33.48
CA SER A 27 18.46 -8.86 32.10
C SER A 27 17.49 -9.40 31.05
N LEU A 28 16.71 -10.44 31.38
CA LEU A 28 15.64 -10.92 30.51
C LEU A 28 14.47 -9.91 30.39
N LEU A 29 14.15 -9.20 31.48
CA LEU A 29 13.17 -8.11 31.48
C LEU A 29 13.64 -6.88 30.68
N LEU A 30 14.94 -6.60 30.63
CA LEU A 30 15.51 -5.52 29.80
C LEU A 30 15.57 -5.87 28.30
N ALA A 31 15.63 -7.16 27.96
CA ALA A 31 15.60 -7.61 26.56
C ALA A 31 14.20 -7.54 25.93
N LEU A 32 13.14 -7.49 26.75
CA LEU A 32 11.74 -7.40 26.32
C LEU A 32 11.24 -5.96 26.12
N SER A 33 12.02 -4.94 26.48
CA SER A 33 11.70 -3.53 26.21
C SER A 33 12.21 -3.04 24.85
N GLY A 34 12.93 -3.87 24.10
CA GLY A 34 13.21 -3.67 22.69
C GLY A 34 11.95 -3.87 21.86
N GLY A 35 10.99 -2.95 21.97
CA GLY A 35 9.82 -2.93 21.11
C GLY A 35 10.28 -2.96 19.65
N VAL A 36 9.85 -3.98 18.90
CA VAL A 36 9.90 -3.92 17.45
C VAL A 36 9.05 -2.73 17.06
N ALA A 37 9.69 -1.63 16.68
CA ALA A 37 9.02 -0.53 16.02
C ALA A 37 8.54 -1.09 14.67
N ILE A 38 7.33 -1.64 14.66
CA ILE A 38 6.56 -1.76 13.44
C ILE A 38 6.46 -0.32 12.95
N GLY A 39 7.14 -0.02 11.85
CA GLY A 39 7.07 1.28 11.21
C GLY A 39 5.64 1.53 10.79
N GLU A 40 4.85 2.07 11.70
CA GLU A 40 3.56 2.67 11.39
C GLU A 40 3.91 3.81 10.45
N THR A 41 3.66 3.60 9.16
CA THR A 41 3.83 4.66 8.17
C THR A 41 2.85 5.72 8.61
N ALA A 42 3.36 6.77 9.28
CA ALA A 42 2.54 7.87 9.72
C ALA A 42 1.68 8.26 8.52
N LEU A 43 0.36 8.28 8.71
CA LEU A 43 -0.63 8.81 7.77
C LEU A 43 -0.30 10.30 7.56
N GLY A 44 0.79 10.55 6.84
CA GLY A 44 1.37 11.85 6.64
C GLY A 44 0.45 12.58 5.71
N ARG A 45 -0.38 13.44 6.29
CA ARG A 45 -1.16 14.38 5.50
C ARG A 45 -0.19 15.10 4.55
N SER A 46 -0.49 15.08 3.26
CA SER A 46 0.32 15.71 2.24
C SER A 46 -0.44 16.85 1.58
N GLN A 47 0.28 17.81 0.99
CA GLN A 47 -0.29 18.84 0.12
C GLN A 47 -0.23 18.44 -1.36
N GLY A 48 0.40 17.32 -1.68
CA GLY A 48 0.49 16.82 -3.05
C GLY A 48 1.57 15.76 -3.19
N GLN A 49 1.34 14.84 -4.12
CA GLN A 49 2.24 13.73 -4.43
C GLN A 49 2.04 13.33 -5.90
N THR A 50 3.00 12.59 -6.44
CA THR A 50 2.82 11.82 -7.67
C THR A 50 2.67 10.34 -7.33
N LEU A 51 1.66 9.71 -7.91
CA LEU A 51 1.31 8.31 -7.68
C LEU A 51 1.55 7.52 -8.97
N TYR A 52 2.27 6.42 -8.86
CA TYR A 52 2.45 5.43 -9.92
C TYR A 52 1.41 4.31 -9.75
N LEU A 53 0.55 4.13 -10.74
CA LEU A 53 -0.43 3.04 -10.78
C LEU A 53 -0.10 2.08 -11.93
N PRO A 54 0.33 0.84 -11.65
CA PRO A 54 0.45 -0.16 -12.71
C PRO A 54 -0.93 -0.55 -13.22
N ILE A 55 -1.09 -0.65 -14.54
CA ILE A 55 -2.30 -1.15 -15.17
C ILE A 55 -1.97 -2.09 -16.33
N TYR A 56 -2.90 -2.95 -16.70
CA TYR A 56 -2.68 -4.00 -17.69
C TYR A 56 -3.75 -3.90 -18.77
N SER A 57 -3.37 -3.44 -19.97
CA SER A 57 -4.26 -3.55 -21.14
C SER A 57 -4.45 -5.01 -21.55
N HIS A 58 -3.47 -5.86 -21.24
CA HIS A 58 -3.60 -7.32 -21.35
C HIS A 58 -2.71 -8.04 -20.33
N ILE A 59 -3.04 -9.30 -20.10
CA ILE A 59 -2.20 -10.24 -19.37
C ILE A 59 -1.80 -11.40 -20.28
N TRP A 60 -0.57 -11.89 -20.09
CA TRP A 60 -0.09 -13.13 -20.69
C TRP A 60 -0.56 -14.32 -19.84
N HIS A 61 -0.91 -15.44 -20.48
CA HIS A 61 -1.32 -16.65 -19.77
C HIS A 61 -1.15 -17.91 -20.64
N GLY A 62 -1.30 -19.08 -20.00
CA GLY A 62 -1.16 -20.37 -20.67
C GLY A 62 0.29 -20.73 -20.95
N ASP A 63 0.47 -21.78 -21.73
CA ASP A 63 1.78 -22.25 -22.17
C ASP A 63 2.22 -21.53 -23.44
N MET A 64 3.53 -21.47 -23.65
CA MET A 64 4.10 -20.99 -24.90
C MET A 64 3.76 -21.97 -26.02
N SER A 65 3.23 -21.45 -27.12
CA SER A 65 2.88 -22.26 -28.28
C SER A 65 4.14 -22.78 -29.01
N ALA A 66 3.98 -23.75 -29.90
CA ALA A 66 5.08 -24.35 -30.66
C ALA A 66 5.83 -23.34 -31.57
N ASP A 67 5.16 -22.24 -31.93
CA ASP A 67 5.70 -21.09 -32.67
C ASP A 67 6.23 -19.96 -31.75
N GLY A 68 6.33 -20.20 -30.43
CA GLY A 68 6.94 -19.28 -29.47
C GLY A 68 6.05 -18.10 -29.06
N GLN A 69 4.74 -18.16 -29.32
CA GLN A 69 3.80 -17.10 -28.95
C GLN A 69 3.16 -17.37 -27.59
N LEU A 70 2.96 -16.31 -26.81
CA LEU A 70 2.17 -16.37 -25.57
C LEU A 70 0.73 -15.98 -25.86
N ALA A 71 -0.22 -16.70 -25.26
CA ALA A 71 -1.61 -16.27 -25.31
C ALA A 71 -1.79 -15.01 -24.45
N LYS A 72 -2.50 -14.01 -24.98
CA LYS A 72 -2.90 -12.80 -24.24
C LYS A 72 -4.40 -12.68 -24.11
N THR A 73 -4.85 -12.15 -22.97
CA THR A 73 -6.23 -11.72 -22.75
C THR A 73 -6.27 -10.21 -22.54
N LEU A 74 -7.03 -9.50 -23.39
CA LEU A 74 -7.27 -8.06 -23.27
C LEU A 74 -8.20 -7.75 -22.09
N LEU A 75 -7.97 -6.61 -21.44
CA LEU A 75 -8.69 -6.15 -20.26
C LEU A 75 -9.12 -4.69 -20.46
N SER A 76 -10.34 -4.35 -20.05
CA SER A 76 -10.67 -2.95 -19.77
C SER A 76 -10.17 -2.58 -18.37
N VAL A 77 -9.87 -1.31 -18.16
CA VAL A 77 -9.40 -0.81 -16.85
C VAL A 77 -10.23 0.39 -16.40
N SER A 78 -10.85 0.27 -15.24
CA SER A 78 -11.46 1.41 -14.53
C SER A 78 -10.50 1.89 -13.45
N VAL A 79 -9.96 3.10 -13.61
CA VAL A 79 -9.10 3.74 -12.62
C VAL A 79 -9.95 4.62 -11.73
N SER A 80 -9.94 4.36 -10.43
CA SER A 80 -10.69 5.11 -9.42
C SER A 80 -9.74 5.92 -8.55
N ILE A 81 -9.87 7.24 -8.57
CA ILE A 81 -9.14 8.18 -7.72
C ILE A 81 -10.08 8.64 -6.62
N ARG A 82 -9.87 8.18 -5.38
CA ARG A 82 -10.75 8.44 -4.23
C ARG A 82 -10.09 9.40 -3.26
N ASN A 83 -10.71 10.56 -3.05
CA ASN A 83 -10.33 11.42 -1.95
C ASN A 83 -10.80 10.78 -0.63
N THR A 84 -9.86 10.50 0.27
CA THR A 84 -10.12 9.88 1.57
C THR A 84 -10.27 10.89 2.70
N ASP A 85 -10.10 12.18 2.42
CA ASP A 85 -10.27 13.22 3.41
C ASP A 85 -11.76 13.57 3.57
N PRO A 86 -12.29 13.57 4.81
CA PRO A 86 -13.71 13.83 5.07
C PRO A 86 -14.08 15.32 5.01
N GLN A 87 -13.10 16.23 4.99
CA GLN A 87 -13.33 17.68 5.09
C GLN A 87 -12.73 18.48 3.95
N LYS A 88 -11.63 18.01 3.36
CA LYS A 88 -10.85 18.76 2.38
C LYS A 88 -10.95 18.14 1.00
N GLY A 89 -11.04 18.99 -0.02
CA GLY A 89 -10.93 18.57 -1.41
C GLY A 89 -9.48 18.41 -1.85
N ILE A 90 -9.27 17.63 -2.91
CA ILE A 90 -8.01 17.53 -3.63
C ILE A 90 -8.22 17.93 -5.10
N ARG A 91 -7.13 18.32 -5.76
CA ARG A 91 -7.11 18.63 -7.19
C ARG A 91 -6.12 17.69 -7.88
N VAL A 92 -6.63 16.79 -8.70
CA VAL A 92 -5.82 15.96 -9.60
C VAL A 92 -5.39 16.85 -10.75
N THR A 93 -4.07 17.06 -10.90
CA THR A 93 -3.51 17.98 -11.87
C THR A 93 -3.13 17.31 -13.18
N SER A 94 -2.86 16.01 -13.16
CA SER A 94 -2.47 15.23 -14.34
C SER A 94 -2.73 13.74 -14.11
N ALA A 95 -3.07 13.02 -15.17
CA ALA A 95 -3.18 11.57 -15.22
C ALA A 95 -2.60 11.06 -16.55
N GLN A 96 -1.29 10.81 -16.55
CA GLN A 96 -0.53 10.44 -17.74
C GLN A 96 -0.50 8.93 -17.90
N TYR A 97 -0.93 8.44 -19.05
CA TYR A 97 -0.93 7.03 -19.41
C TYR A 97 0.31 6.70 -20.24
N TYR A 98 1.05 5.67 -19.83
CA TYR A 98 2.27 5.19 -20.45
C TYR A 98 2.13 3.73 -20.91
N ASP A 99 2.82 3.40 -21.99
CA ASP A 99 2.96 2.02 -22.44
C ASP A 99 4.06 1.24 -21.68
N THR A 100 4.21 -0.02 -22.06
CA THR A 100 5.17 -0.98 -21.49
C THR A 100 6.62 -0.51 -21.62
N ASP A 101 6.93 0.29 -22.65
CA ASP A 101 8.28 0.80 -22.91
C ASP A 101 8.52 2.17 -22.24
N GLY A 102 7.54 2.67 -21.49
CA GLY A 102 7.63 3.95 -20.78
C GLY A 102 7.38 5.17 -21.66
N LYS A 103 6.80 5.00 -22.85
CA LYS A 103 6.39 6.13 -23.69
C LYS A 103 5.02 6.63 -23.25
N LYS A 104 4.88 7.94 -23.08
CA LYS A 104 3.60 8.59 -22.80
C LYS A 104 2.67 8.44 -24.01
N LEU A 105 1.56 7.76 -23.81
CA LEU A 105 0.51 7.56 -24.81
C LEU A 105 -0.52 8.69 -24.80
N LYS A 106 -0.98 9.07 -23.60
CA LYS A 106 -2.13 9.98 -23.45
C LYS A 106 -2.10 10.75 -22.14
N GLU A 107 -2.59 11.98 -22.16
CA GLU A 107 -3.03 12.70 -20.96
C GLU A 107 -4.54 12.52 -20.82
N TYR A 108 -5.00 11.92 -19.72
CA TYR A 108 -6.42 11.66 -19.49
C TYR A 108 -7.16 12.86 -18.91
N LEU A 109 -6.44 13.85 -18.35
CA LEU A 109 -7.03 15.09 -17.86
C LEU A 109 -6.66 16.26 -18.78
N ALA A 110 -7.63 16.72 -19.59
CA ALA A 110 -7.44 17.94 -20.39
C ALA A 110 -7.25 19.19 -19.50
N THR A 111 -7.86 19.21 -18.32
CA THR A 111 -7.73 20.24 -17.30
C THR A 111 -7.71 19.60 -15.90
N PRO A 112 -7.07 20.23 -14.90
CA PRO A 112 -7.10 19.73 -13.53
C PRO A 112 -8.53 19.48 -13.02
N LYS A 113 -8.72 18.38 -12.31
CA LYS A 113 -10.02 17.96 -11.76
C LYS A 113 -10.03 18.05 -10.24
N THR A 114 -10.93 18.86 -9.70
CA THR A 114 -11.21 18.88 -8.26
C THR A 114 -12.09 17.70 -7.87
N ILE A 115 -11.70 17.00 -6.82
CA ILE A 115 -12.43 15.94 -6.15
C ILE A 115 -12.76 16.46 -4.75
N GLY A 116 -14.05 16.61 -4.45
CA GLY A 116 -14.51 17.07 -3.14
C GLY A 116 -14.18 16.07 -2.01
N PRO A 117 -14.43 16.45 -0.74
CA PRO A 117 -14.29 15.54 0.39
C PRO A 117 -15.06 14.23 0.17
N MET A 118 -14.44 13.09 0.47
CA MET A 118 -14.97 11.74 0.20
C MET A 118 -15.37 11.46 -1.26
N GLY A 119 -14.99 12.33 -2.19
CA GLY A 119 -15.36 12.24 -3.60
C GLY A 119 -14.51 11.21 -4.36
N THR A 120 -14.98 10.82 -5.54
CA THR A 120 -14.25 9.93 -6.45
C THR A 120 -14.26 10.52 -7.86
N HIS A 121 -13.15 10.35 -8.57
CA HIS A 121 -13.07 10.58 -10.01
C HIS A 121 -12.60 9.30 -10.69
N GLU A 122 -13.25 8.93 -11.80
CA GLU A 122 -12.96 7.72 -12.53
C GLU A 122 -12.41 8.03 -13.92
N LEU A 123 -11.41 7.26 -14.34
CA LEU A 123 -10.90 7.21 -15.71
C LEU A 123 -11.12 5.80 -16.25
N PHE A 124 -11.29 5.68 -17.56
CA PHE A 124 -11.56 4.38 -18.19
C PHE A 124 -10.67 4.15 -19.40
N VAL A 125 -9.99 3.01 -19.41
CA VAL A 125 -9.24 2.47 -20.55
C VAL A 125 -10.09 1.36 -21.16
N SER A 126 -10.43 1.52 -22.44
CA SER A 126 -11.24 0.54 -23.16
C SER A 126 -10.50 -0.77 -23.32
N ARG A 127 -11.21 -1.91 -23.28
CA ARG A 127 -10.64 -3.23 -23.54
C ARG A 127 -9.95 -3.32 -24.92
N GLY A 128 -10.44 -2.56 -25.89
CA GLY A 128 -9.86 -2.52 -27.24
C GLY A 128 -8.56 -1.73 -27.34
N ASP A 129 -8.17 -1.00 -26.30
CA ASP A 129 -6.92 -0.26 -26.24
C ASP A 129 -5.80 -1.19 -25.74
N ASP A 130 -5.15 -1.87 -26.68
CA ASP A 130 -4.00 -2.73 -26.38
C ASP A 130 -2.65 -1.99 -26.46
N THR A 131 -2.67 -0.68 -26.72
CA THR A 131 -1.46 0.14 -26.95
C THR A 131 -0.59 0.27 -25.71
N GLY A 132 -1.15 0.20 -24.51
CA GLY A 132 -0.37 0.21 -23.27
C GLY A 132 0.44 -1.07 -23.03
N GLY A 133 -0.01 -2.20 -23.57
CA GLY A 133 0.62 -3.49 -23.36
C GLY A 133 0.44 -4.07 -21.94
N SER A 134 1.34 -4.98 -21.55
CA SER A 134 1.31 -5.70 -20.26
C SER A 134 2.08 -4.98 -19.14
N GLY A 135 2.80 -3.91 -19.44
CA GLY A 135 3.54 -3.07 -18.48
C GLY A 135 3.01 -1.64 -18.40
N ALA A 136 1.77 -1.41 -18.85
CA ALA A 136 1.20 -0.08 -18.90
C ALA A 136 1.09 0.55 -17.49
N ASN A 137 1.07 1.87 -17.41
CA ASN A 137 0.95 2.54 -16.12
C ASN A 137 0.37 3.94 -16.23
N PHE A 138 -0.08 4.44 -15.09
CA PHE A 138 -0.49 5.83 -14.90
C PHE A 138 0.45 6.55 -13.94
N LEU A 139 0.88 7.76 -14.32
CA LEU A 139 1.40 8.76 -13.40
C LEU A 139 0.32 9.77 -13.07
N ILE A 140 -0.10 9.80 -11.82
CA ILE A 140 -1.20 10.64 -11.34
C ILE A 140 -0.65 11.63 -10.33
N SER A 141 -0.65 12.90 -10.71
CA SER A 141 -0.24 13.99 -9.82
C SER A 141 -1.46 14.67 -9.24
N TRP A 142 -1.42 14.92 -7.93
CA TRP A 142 -2.48 15.64 -7.23
C TRP A 142 -1.89 16.65 -6.26
N LYS A 143 -2.67 17.67 -5.94
CA LYS A 143 -2.34 18.72 -4.96
C LYS A 143 -3.57 19.09 -4.14
N SER A 144 -3.37 19.71 -2.99
CA SER A 144 -4.39 20.33 -2.16
C SER A 144 -3.89 21.65 -1.60
N ASP A 145 -4.80 22.55 -1.25
CA ASP A 145 -4.44 23.88 -0.74
C ASP A 145 -3.95 23.83 0.74
N SER A 146 -4.19 22.72 1.44
CA SER A 146 -3.69 22.45 2.79
C SER A 146 -3.43 20.96 2.99
N PRO A 147 -2.64 20.54 4.01
CA PRO A 147 -2.33 19.13 4.23
C PRO A 147 -3.62 18.30 4.42
N THR A 148 -3.76 17.24 3.64
CA THR A 148 -4.96 16.38 3.55
C THR A 148 -4.55 14.91 3.51
N SER A 149 -5.49 14.00 3.77
CA SER A 149 -5.25 12.57 3.54
C SER A 149 -4.89 12.30 2.07
N ALA A 150 -3.88 11.47 1.83
CA ALA A 150 -3.54 11.06 0.47
C ALA A 150 -4.70 10.27 -0.17
N PRO A 151 -5.00 10.50 -1.46
CA PRO A 151 -6.03 9.74 -2.13
C PRO A 151 -5.64 8.27 -2.27
N ILE A 152 -6.65 7.40 -2.26
CA ILE A 152 -6.50 6.01 -2.68
C ILE A 152 -6.74 5.96 -4.19
N VAL A 153 -5.81 5.35 -4.92
CA VAL A 153 -5.92 5.19 -6.37
C VAL A 153 -5.77 3.73 -6.74
N GLU A 154 -6.78 3.20 -7.42
CA GLU A 154 -6.87 1.78 -7.77
C GLU A 154 -7.28 1.61 -9.23
N GLY A 155 -6.72 0.59 -9.89
CA GLY A 155 -7.11 0.16 -11.22
C GLY A 155 -7.83 -1.18 -11.16
N ILE A 156 -9.13 -1.20 -11.47
CA ILE A 156 -9.93 -2.41 -11.59
C ILE A 156 -9.85 -2.90 -13.03
N HIS A 157 -9.28 -4.09 -13.21
CA HIS A 157 -9.09 -4.74 -14.50
C HIS A 157 -10.19 -5.75 -14.71
N ALA A 158 -10.82 -5.76 -15.87
CA ALA A 158 -11.91 -6.67 -16.16
C ALA A 158 -11.89 -7.18 -17.61
N ASN A 159 -12.12 -8.47 -17.76
CA ASN A 159 -12.63 -9.06 -18.99
C ASN A 159 -13.74 -10.06 -18.62
N LEU A 160 -14.96 -9.78 -19.10
CA LEU A 160 -16.19 -10.48 -18.68
C LEU A 160 -16.93 -11.15 -19.86
N PRO A 161 -16.28 -12.00 -20.68
CA PRO A 161 -17.00 -12.81 -21.65
C PRO A 161 -17.86 -13.87 -20.94
N VAL A 162 -18.87 -14.37 -21.65
CA VAL A 162 -19.73 -15.45 -21.16
C VAL A 162 -18.88 -16.69 -20.82
N GLY A 163 -19.08 -17.26 -19.63
CA GLY A 163 -18.45 -18.51 -19.21
C GLY A 163 -17.04 -18.41 -18.61
N ARG A 164 -16.37 -17.24 -18.70
CA ARG A 164 -15.07 -17.03 -18.05
C ARG A 164 -14.84 -15.55 -17.74
N ALA A 165 -14.76 -15.19 -16.47
CA ALA A 165 -14.47 -13.83 -16.03
C ALA A 165 -13.05 -13.71 -15.44
N ILE A 166 -12.37 -12.61 -15.74
CA ILE A 166 -11.13 -12.20 -15.07
C ILE A 166 -11.37 -10.81 -14.50
N VAL A 167 -11.24 -10.67 -13.19
CA VAL A 167 -11.31 -9.38 -12.50
C VAL A 167 -10.23 -9.34 -11.42
N PHE A 168 -9.45 -8.27 -11.39
CA PHE A 168 -8.47 -8.03 -10.33
C PHE A 168 -8.22 -6.53 -10.16
N THR A 169 -7.58 -6.17 -9.05
CA THR A 169 -7.24 -4.77 -8.75
C THR A 169 -5.73 -4.58 -8.70
N THR A 170 -5.33 -3.34 -8.94
CA THR A 170 -3.99 -2.81 -8.71
C THR A 170 -4.14 -1.56 -7.86
N SER A 171 -3.14 -1.25 -7.04
CA SER A 171 -3.15 -0.05 -6.20
C SER A 171 -1.91 0.78 -6.49
N ALA A 172 -2.07 2.09 -6.50
CA ALA A 172 -0.97 2.99 -6.76
C ALA A 172 0.07 2.98 -5.62
N ARG A 173 1.26 3.46 -5.93
CA ARG A 173 2.35 3.72 -4.99
C ARG A 173 2.80 5.15 -5.12
N THR A 174 3.11 5.78 -4.00
CA THR A 174 3.68 7.12 -3.98
C THR A 174 5.11 7.08 -4.53
N LEU A 175 5.41 7.96 -5.47
CA LEU A 175 6.79 8.21 -5.90
C LEU A 175 7.45 9.22 -4.95
N PRO A 176 8.76 9.07 -4.66
CA PRO A 176 9.52 10.09 -3.94
C PRO A 176 9.41 11.44 -4.65
N ASN A 177 9.31 12.51 -3.88
CA ASN A 177 9.51 13.86 -4.42
C ASN A 177 11.03 14.05 -4.59
N ASP A 178 11.47 14.39 -5.79
CA ASP A 178 12.81 14.84 -6.14
C ASP A 178 13.08 16.29 -5.72
#